data_AF-A0A534K601-F1
#
_entry.id   AF-A0A534K601-F1
#
_cell.length_a   1.000
_cell.length_b   1.000
_cell.length_c   1.000
_cell.angle_alpha   90.00
_cell.angle_beta   90.00
_cell.angle_gamma   90.00
#
_symmetry.space_group_name_H-M   'P 1'
#
loop_
_entity.id
_entity.type
_entity.pdbx_description
1 polymer ?
#
loop_
_entity_poly.entity_id
_entity_poly.type
_entity_poly.pdbx_seq_one_letter_code
_entity_poly.pdbx_strand_id
1 'polypeptide(L)'
;MARRKQARRVADREKTASERLLEIFEVLPGLYSERHLFPLMPEDDAFVHKLLERLAERKVLQRETIDGVAAYWDPAHGFDPRRGVLRTLGLLPLNFPLNKAVRRARSALERRILRVREEVGAHDFAYLPLWRIPAEVYRGKGKVGRDFFVHGVNRKLAVLEGGRLVFRDVVKRPPWGVETLVAPAKIDRVPAEKVREEIRPVKVAPEQAAEILRRAMGVRPNPAKVELCLLPLWRFEIRHRLERLRRPRHIVVDGTFGSTFRETS
;
A
#
# COMPACT_ATOMS: atom_id res chain seq x y z
N MET A 1 -16.61 50.66 -5.05
CA MET A 1 -16.60 49.52 -5.98
C MET A 1 -15.24 48.82 -6.13
N ALA A 2 -14.11 49.53 -6.06
CA ALA A 2 -12.76 48.93 -6.24
C ALA A 2 -12.41 47.79 -5.25
N ARG A 3 -12.71 47.96 -3.95
CA ARG A 3 -12.48 46.91 -2.93
C ARG A 3 -13.24 45.60 -3.20
N ARG A 4 -14.47 45.67 -3.72
CA ARG A 4 -15.26 44.48 -4.09
C ARG A 4 -14.69 43.74 -5.30
N LYS A 5 -14.18 44.48 -6.30
CA LYS A 5 -13.57 43.89 -7.51
C LYS A 5 -12.23 43.22 -7.20
N GLN A 6 -11.46 43.81 -6.29
CA GLN A 6 -10.20 43.26 -5.81
C GLN A 6 -10.41 42.00 -4.95
N ALA A 7 -11.38 42.02 -4.02
CA ALA A 7 -11.76 40.85 -3.22
C ALA A 7 -12.21 39.66 -4.10
N ARG A 8 -13.00 39.93 -5.15
CA ARG A 8 -13.46 38.90 -6.08
C ARG A 8 -12.32 38.25 -6.87
N ARG A 9 -11.38 39.05 -7.37
CA ARG A 9 -10.17 38.54 -8.06
C ARG A 9 -9.27 37.70 -7.18
N VAL A 10 -9.14 38.05 -5.90
CA VAL A 10 -8.38 37.26 -4.92
C VAL A 10 -9.07 35.91 -4.66
N ALA A 11 -10.40 35.92 -4.51
CA ALA A 11 -11.18 34.70 -4.31
C ALA A 11 -11.12 33.75 -5.52
N ASP A 12 -11.18 34.28 -6.74
CA ASP A 12 -11.07 33.49 -7.97
C ASP A 12 -9.67 32.87 -8.11
N ARG A 13 -8.61 33.63 -7.82
CA ARG A 13 -7.22 33.13 -7.81
C ARG A 13 -7.03 32.01 -6.77
N GLU A 14 -7.54 32.21 -5.56
CA GLU A 14 -7.45 31.23 -4.48
C GLU A 14 -8.20 29.94 -4.83
N LYS A 15 -9.37 30.04 -5.44
CA LYS A 15 -10.15 28.88 -5.90
C LYS A 15 -9.38 28.07 -6.94
N THR A 16 -8.88 28.71 -8.00
CA THR A 16 -8.12 28.02 -9.05
C THR A 16 -6.85 27.37 -8.52
N ALA A 17 -6.13 28.05 -7.62
CA ALA A 17 -4.93 27.47 -6.99
C ALA A 17 -5.28 26.30 -6.04
N SER A 18 -6.42 26.36 -5.36
CA SER A 18 -6.92 25.27 -4.50
C SER A 18 -7.23 24.04 -5.33
N GLU A 19 -7.99 24.20 -6.43
CA GLU A 19 -8.35 23.11 -7.33
C GLU A 19 -7.11 22.42 -7.89
N ARG A 20 -6.11 23.19 -8.33
CA ARG A 20 -4.83 22.65 -8.81
C ARG A 20 -4.06 21.89 -7.72
N LEU A 21 -3.98 22.45 -6.51
CA LEU A 21 -3.32 21.76 -5.40
C LEU A 21 -4.01 20.43 -5.11
N LEU A 22 -5.34 20.41 -5.02
CA LEU A 22 -6.09 19.19 -4.73
C LEU A 22 -5.97 18.16 -5.86
N GLU A 23 -5.93 18.59 -7.11
CA GLU A 23 -5.65 17.72 -8.26
C GLU A 23 -4.29 17.02 -8.13
N ILE A 24 -3.26 17.70 -7.60
CA ILE A 24 -1.96 17.06 -7.32
C ILE A 24 -2.13 15.90 -6.32
N PHE A 25 -2.87 16.10 -5.24
CA PHE A 25 -3.11 15.05 -4.24
C PHE A 25 -4.01 13.93 -4.76
N GLU A 26 -4.94 14.22 -5.68
CA GLU A 26 -5.82 13.23 -6.29
C GLU A 26 -5.09 12.35 -7.32
N VAL A 27 -4.32 12.98 -8.21
CA VAL A 27 -3.57 12.29 -9.27
C VAL A 27 -2.36 11.55 -8.70
N LEU A 28 -1.71 12.12 -7.69
CA LEU A 28 -0.56 11.52 -7.00
C LEU A 28 -0.81 11.54 -5.48
N PRO A 29 -1.54 10.55 -4.94
CA PRO A 29 -1.73 10.44 -3.50
C PRO A 29 -0.39 10.25 -2.77
N GLY A 30 -0.07 11.15 -1.85
CA GLY A 30 1.26 11.16 -1.23
C GLY A 30 1.45 12.17 -0.10
N LEU A 31 2.69 12.20 0.43
CA LEU A 31 3.12 13.13 1.47
C LEU A 31 3.90 14.26 0.83
N TYR A 32 3.40 15.47 0.96
CA TYR A 32 3.99 16.62 0.31
C TYR A 32 4.50 17.61 1.34
N SER A 33 5.78 17.95 1.25
CA SER A 33 6.29 19.15 1.88
C SER A 33 6.11 20.33 0.93
N GLU A 34 6.22 21.53 1.45
CA GLU A 34 6.26 22.76 0.66
C GLU A 34 7.31 22.72 -0.46
N ARG A 35 8.47 22.10 -0.20
CA ARG A 35 9.53 21.93 -1.21
C ARG A 35 9.11 21.08 -2.42
N HIS A 36 8.15 20.17 -2.23
CA HIS A 36 7.60 19.36 -3.32
C HIS A 36 6.53 20.12 -4.10
N LEU A 37 5.77 20.99 -3.43
CA LEU A 37 4.59 21.65 -4.00
C LEU A 37 4.92 22.98 -4.67
N PHE A 38 5.85 23.77 -4.12
CA PHE A 38 6.20 25.09 -4.67
C PHE A 38 6.61 25.03 -6.15
N PRO A 39 7.46 24.08 -6.60
CA PRO A 39 7.83 24.00 -8.01
C PRO A 39 6.68 23.62 -8.95
N LEU A 40 5.58 23.07 -8.41
CA LEU A 40 4.41 22.62 -9.17
C LEU A 40 3.32 23.70 -9.25
N MET A 41 3.50 24.82 -8.55
CA MET A 41 2.54 25.90 -8.48
C MET A 41 3.09 27.14 -9.22
N PRO A 42 2.31 27.76 -10.10
CA PRO A 42 2.71 29.01 -10.74
C PRO A 42 2.61 30.23 -9.81
N GLU A 43 1.92 30.10 -8.68
CA GLU A 43 1.84 31.12 -7.64
C GLU A 43 3.10 31.17 -6.77
N ASP A 44 3.36 32.33 -6.15
CA ASP A 44 4.50 32.52 -5.26
C ASP A 44 4.45 31.64 -4.00
N ASP A 45 5.62 31.19 -3.51
CA ASP A 45 5.77 30.30 -2.35
C ASP A 45 5.00 30.79 -1.11
N ALA A 46 5.01 32.10 -0.85
CA ALA A 46 4.31 32.69 0.30
C ALA A 46 2.78 32.58 0.17
N PHE A 47 2.24 32.74 -1.04
CA PHE A 47 0.85 32.49 -1.34
C PHE A 47 0.49 31.02 -1.17
N VAL A 48 1.29 30.11 -1.73
CA VAL A 48 1.06 28.66 -1.67
C VAL A 48 1.11 28.16 -0.23
N HIS A 49 2.08 28.63 0.57
CA HIS A 49 2.16 28.33 2.01
C HIS A 49 0.86 28.70 2.75
N LYS A 50 0.39 29.95 2.61
CA LYS A 50 -0.87 30.38 3.24
C LYS A 50 -2.07 29.60 2.77
N LEU A 51 -2.09 29.20 1.50
CA LEU A 51 -3.15 28.38 0.95
C LEU A 51 -3.17 26.97 1.57
N LEU A 52 -2.00 26.34 1.70
CA LEU A 52 -1.85 25.05 2.38
C LEU A 52 -2.29 25.12 3.85
N GLU A 53 -1.90 26.18 4.57
CA GLU A 53 -2.35 26.39 5.95
C GLU A 53 -3.88 26.47 6.03
N ARG A 54 -4.53 27.23 5.14
CA ARG A 54 -6.00 27.34 5.11
C ARG A 54 -6.69 26.03 4.74
N LEU A 55 -6.16 25.29 3.78
CA LEU A 55 -6.71 23.97 3.40
C LEU A 55 -6.59 22.97 4.56
N ALA A 56 -5.50 23.06 5.34
CA ALA A 56 -5.33 22.26 6.55
C ALA A 56 -6.29 22.67 7.67
N GLU A 57 -6.45 23.97 7.92
CA GLU A 57 -7.40 24.52 8.90
C GLU A 57 -8.84 24.10 8.59
N ARG A 58 -9.21 24.11 7.31
CA ARG A 58 -10.53 23.65 6.83
C ARG A 58 -10.68 22.13 6.80
N LYS A 59 -9.64 21.38 7.19
CA LYS A 59 -9.60 19.91 7.21
C LYS A 59 -9.82 19.27 5.83
N VAL A 60 -9.56 20.02 4.75
CA VAL A 60 -9.53 19.49 3.39
C VAL A 60 -8.26 18.67 3.21
N LEU A 61 -7.15 19.22 3.69
CA LEU A 61 -5.89 18.51 3.87
C LEU A 61 -5.64 18.28 5.36
N GLN A 62 -4.79 17.31 5.65
CA GLN A 62 -4.17 17.16 6.96
C GLN A 62 -2.75 17.74 6.92
N ARG A 63 -2.27 18.19 8.07
CA ARG A 63 -0.94 18.79 8.25
C ARG A 63 -0.26 18.24 9.49
N GLU A 64 1.03 17.98 9.38
CA GLU A 64 1.88 17.63 10.52
C GLU A 64 3.34 18.04 10.30
N THR A 65 4.13 18.07 11.38
CA THR A 65 5.57 18.29 11.32
C THR A 65 6.30 16.94 11.39
N ILE A 66 7.05 16.59 10.35
CA ILE A 66 7.79 15.33 10.22
C ILE A 66 9.25 15.65 9.98
N ASP A 67 10.14 15.17 10.86
CA ASP A 67 11.57 15.48 10.85
C ASP A 67 11.85 17.00 10.80
N GLY A 68 11.03 17.78 11.50
CA GLY A 68 11.12 19.25 11.53
C GLY A 68 10.56 19.96 10.29
N VAL A 69 9.93 19.25 9.37
CA VAL A 69 9.37 19.81 8.11
C VAL A 69 7.86 19.67 8.09
N ALA A 70 7.15 20.74 7.73
CA ALA A 70 5.70 20.68 7.52
C ALA A 70 5.37 19.80 6.32
N ALA A 71 4.45 18.87 6.52
CA ALA A 71 3.98 17.92 5.53
C ALA A 71 2.46 17.91 5.47
N TYR A 72 1.93 17.75 4.25
CA TYR A 72 0.53 17.84 3.92
C TYR A 72 0.11 16.60 3.14
N TRP A 73 -1.13 16.15 3.34
CA TRP A 73 -1.72 15.03 2.62
C TRP A 73 -3.25 15.11 2.60
N ASP A 74 -3.88 14.43 1.65
CA ASP A 74 -5.33 14.29 1.60
C ASP A 74 -5.77 13.09 2.47
N PRO A 75 -6.61 13.30 3.51
CA PRO A 75 -7.11 12.23 4.35
C PRO A 75 -8.02 11.22 3.63
N ALA A 76 -8.64 11.57 2.51
CA ALA A 76 -9.55 10.71 1.75
C ALA A 76 -8.82 9.51 1.12
N HIS A 77 -7.54 9.64 0.80
CA HIS A 77 -6.73 8.57 0.23
C HIS A 77 -6.19 7.55 1.25
N GLY A 78 -6.62 7.66 2.52
CA GLY A 78 -6.23 6.72 3.59
C GLY A 78 -4.75 6.82 3.97
N PHE A 79 -4.08 7.85 3.46
CA PHE A 79 -2.70 8.17 3.71
C PHE A 79 -2.65 9.02 4.98
N ASP A 80 -1.87 8.61 5.97
CA ASP A 80 -1.74 9.31 7.25
C ASP A 80 -0.33 9.06 7.78
N PRO A 81 0.57 10.05 7.79
CA PRO A 81 1.92 9.93 8.30
C PRO A 81 1.99 9.60 9.79
N ARG A 82 0.94 9.87 10.58
CA ARG A 82 0.81 9.31 11.95
C ARG A 82 0.71 7.81 11.96
N ARG A 83 0.29 7.24 10.83
CA ARG A 83 0.25 5.80 10.54
C ARG A 83 1.47 5.37 9.73
N GLY A 84 2.60 6.06 9.88
CA GLY A 84 3.89 5.65 9.31
C GLY A 84 3.93 5.69 7.79
N VAL A 85 3.51 6.81 7.20
CA VAL A 85 3.92 7.10 5.82
C VAL A 85 5.43 7.32 5.82
N LEU A 86 6.11 6.28 5.37
CA LEU A 86 7.54 6.26 5.19
C LEU A 86 7.86 6.94 3.86
N ARG A 87 8.79 7.90 3.89
CA ARG A 87 9.44 8.44 2.68
C ARG A 87 10.06 7.35 1.79
N THR A 88 10.11 6.12 2.27
CA THR A 88 10.72 4.97 1.63
C THR A 88 9.83 3.73 1.80
N LEU A 89 9.45 3.12 0.69
CA LEU A 89 8.66 1.90 0.60
C LEU A 89 9.59 0.72 0.28
N GLY A 90 9.32 -0.44 0.89
CA GLY A 90 10.04 -1.68 0.59
C GLY A 90 9.35 -2.47 -0.53
N LEU A 91 9.96 -2.68 -1.68
CA LEU A 91 9.43 -3.54 -2.73
C LEU A 91 9.85 -4.99 -2.48
N LEU A 92 8.86 -5.88 -2.38
CA LEU A 92 9.14 -7.32 -2.43
C LEU A 92 9.56 -7.71 -3.85
N PRO A 93 10.46 -8.70 -4.01
CA PRO A 93 11.01 -9.04 -5.31
C PRO A 93 9.93 -9.60 -6.25
N LEU A 94 9.99 -9.17 -7.51
CA LEU A 94 9.13 -9.64 -8.60
C LEU A 94 9.74 -10.88 -9.26
N ASN A 95 9.60 -12.05 -8.62
CA ASN A 95 10.12 -13.32 -9.15
C ASN A 95 9.19 -13.97 -10.19
N PHE A 96 7.90 -13.59 -10.17
CA PHE A 96 6.84 -13.97 -11.09
C PHE A 96 6.41 -12.75 -11.93
N PRO A 97 7.20 -12.37 -12.96
CA PRO A 97 6.75 -11.41 -13.97
C PRO A 97 5.54 -11.95 -14.75
N LEU A 98 4.90 -11.07 -15.52
CA LEU A 98 3.61 -11.32 -16.20
C LEU A 98 3.54 -12.68 -16.89
N ASN A 99 4.56 -13.06 -17.68
CA ASN A 99 4.59 -14.33 -18.40
C ASN A 99 4.50 -15.56 -17.46
N LYS A 100 5.19 -15.54 -16.31
CA LYS A 100 5.12 -16.60 -15.30
C LYS A 100 3.79 -16.55 -14.54
N ALA A 101 3.29 -15.36 -14.24
CA ALA A 101 2.02 -15.18 -13.56
C ALA A 101 0.82 -15.66 -14.40
N VAL A 102 0.81 -15.38 -15.71
CA VAL A 102 -0.18 -15.90 -16.66
C VAL A 102 -0.16 -17.42 -16.70
N ARG A 103 1.03 -18.04 -16.81
CA ARG A 103 1.17 -19.51 -16.77
C ARG A 103 0.60 -20.07 -15.45
N ARG A 104 0.91 -19.44 -14.32
CA ARG A 104 0.40 -19.83 -13.01
C ARG A 104 -1.13 -19.74 -12.94
N ALA A 105 -1.71 -18.65 -13.44
CA ALA A 105 -3.15 -18.45 -13.49
C ALA A 105 -3.84 -19.52 -14.36
N ARG A 106 -3.30 -19.82 -15.55
CA ARG A 106 -3.79 -20.90 -16.43
C ARG A 106 -3.76 -22.26 -15.74
N SER A 107 -2.62 -22.62 -15.13
CA SER A 107 -2.51 -23.89 -14.38
C SER A 107 -3.49 -23.97 -13.20
N ALA A 108 -3.84 -22.84 -12.57
CA ALA A 108 -4.84 -22.81 -11.50
C ALA A 108 -6.27 -23.04 -12.02
N LEU A 109 -6.58 -22.60 -13.25
CA LEU A 109 -7.84 -22.90 -13.94
C LEU A 109 -7.94 -24.36 -14.36
N GLU A 110 -6.86 -24.89 -14.96
CA GLU A 110 -6.80 -26.26 -15.49
C GLU A 110 -7.00 -27.35 -14.42
N ARG A 111 -6.77 -27.04 -13.15
CA ARG A 111 -6.98 -27.99 -12.03
C ARG A 111 -8.45 -28.14 -11.63
N ARG A 112 -9.39 -27.43 -12.27
CA ARG A 112 -10.83 -27.55 -12.01
C ARG A 112 -11.54 -28.37 -13.10
N ILE A 113 -12.46 -29.23 -12.67
CA ILE A 113 -13.22 -30.18 -13.52
C ILE A 113 -14.04 -29.47 -14.63
N LEU A 114 -14.36 -28.18 -14.50
CA LEU A 114 -15.13 -27.38 -15.47
C LEU A 114 -14.28 -26.80 -16.64
N ARG A 115 -13.19 -27.50 -16.96
CA ARG A 115 -12.05 -27.15 -17.84
C ARG A 115 -12.32 -26.46 -19.18
N VAL A 116 -13.50 -26.64 -19.77
CA VAL A 116 -13.69 -26.31 -21.20
C VAL A 116 -14.11 -24.86 -21.43
N ARG A 117 -14.58 -24.16 -20.39
CA ARG A 117 -15.34 -22.93 -20.58
C ARG A 117 -14.68 -21.67 -20.05
N GLU A 118 -13.48 -21.71 -19.48
CA GLU A 118 -12.86 -20.53 -18.85
C GLU A 118 -11.47 -20.21 -19.41
N GLU A 119 -11.16 -18.92 -19.54
CA GLU A 119 -9.86 -18.44 -20.00
C GLU A 119 -9.40 -17.18 -19.26
N VAL A 120 -8.08 -16.96 -19.27
CA VAL A 120 -7.46 -15.75 -18.74
C VAL A 120 -7.63 -14.64 -19.78
N GLY A 121 -8.36 -13.59 -19.41
CA GLY A 121 -8.62 -12.39 -20.19
C GLY A 121 -7.65 -11.25 -19.86
N ALA A 122 -8.21 -10.07 -19.60
CA ALA A 122 -7.43 -8.88 -19.24
C ALA A 122 -6.66 -9.07 -17.92
N HIS A 123 -5.65 -8.22 -17.73
CA HIS A 123 -4.84 -8.23 -16.53
C HIS A 123 -4.49 -6.82 -16.10
N ASP A 124 -4.23 -6.69 -14.81
CA ASP A 124 -3.80 -5.48 -14.13
C ASP A 124 -2.70 -5.82 -13.12
N PHE A 125 -1.85 -4.83 -12.85
CA PHE A 125 -0.78 -4.94 -11.86
C PHE A 125 -0.99 -3.90 -10.78
N ALA A 126 -0.86 -4.35 -9.54
CA ALA A 126 -1.02 -3.51 -8.36
C ALA A 126 -0.11 -4.00 -7.24
N TYR A 127 0.03 -3.18 -6.21
CA TYR A 127 0.74 -3.52 -5.00
C TYR A 127 -0.22 -3.75 -3.83
N LEU A 128 0.04 -4.81 -3.08
CA LEU A 128 -0.59 -5.05 -1.79
C LEU A 128 0.32 -4.56 -0.65
N PRO A 129 -0.14 -3.63 0.19
CA PRO A 129 0.64 -3.19 1.34
C PRO A 129 0.70 -4.26 2.42
N LEU A 130 1.92 -4.56 2.88
CA LEU A 130 2.24 -5.42 4.02
C LEU A 130 3.14 -4.65 4.99
N TRP A 131 2.79 -4.61 6.27
CA TRP A 131 3.69 -4.11 7.30
C TRP A 131 4.72 -5.18 7.65
N ARG A 132 6.01 -4.95 7.36
CA ARG A 132 7.10 -5.75 7.92
C ARG A 132 7.38 -5.27 9.33
N ILE A 133 7.33 -6.20 10.28
CA ILE A 133 7.46 -5.94 11.70
C ILE A 133 8.58 -6.82 12.25
N PRO A 134 9.76 -6.24 12.48
CA PRO A 134 10.84 -6.93 13.18
C PRO A 134 10.45 -7.18 14.64
N ALA A 135 10.70 -8.38 15.14
CA ALA A 135 10.43 -8.76 16.52
C ALA A 135 11.49 -9.74 17.05
N GLU A 136 11.73 -9.68 18.35
CA GLU A 136 12.49 -10.72 19.04
C GLU A 136 11.56 -11.88 19.42
N VAL A 137 12.01 -13.11 19.17
CA VAL A 137 11.28 -14.33 19.54
C VAL A 137 12.18 -15.29 20.31
N TYR A 138 11.57 -16.06 21.20
CA TYR A 138 12.29 -17.05 22.00
C TYR A 138 12.35 -18.40 21.31
N ARG A 139 13.53 -19.02 21.31
CA ARG A 139 13.74 -20.41 20.91
C ARG A 139 14.52 -21.11 22.03
N GLY A 140 13.81 -21.82 22.90
CA GLY A 140 14.40 -22.31 24.15
C GLY A 140 14.84 -21.14 25.04
N LYS A 141 16.09 -21.16 25.50
CA LYS A 141 16.70 -20.07 26.29
C LYS A 141 17.25 -18.91 25.43
N GLY A 142 17.33 -19.09 24.11
CA GLY A 142 17.88 -18.09 23.20
C GLY A 142 16.83 -17.13 22.67
N LYS A 143 17.26 -15.90 22.36
CA LYS A 143 16.49 -14.92 21.57
C LYS A 143 16.96 -14.91 20.12
N VAL A 144 16.02 -14.81 19.19
CA VAL A 144 16.30 -14.73 17.76
C VAL A 144 15.47 -13.59 17.16
N GLY A 145 16.06 -12.80 16.26
CA GLY A 145 15.33 -11.80 15.49
C GLY A 145 14.53 -12.45 14.36
N ARG A 146 13.28 -12.05 14.19
CA ARG A 146 12.40 -12.47 13.09
C ARG A 146 11.64 -11.29 12.52
N ASP A 147 11.38 -11.37 11.23
CA ASP A 147 10.48 -10.44 10.54
C ASP A 147 9.14 -11.11 10.27
N PHE A 148 8.08 -10.44 10.70
CA PHE A 148 6.70 -10.82 10.47
C PHE A 148 6.04 -9.84 9.51
N PHE A 149 4.99 -10.28 8.83
CA PHE A 149 4.28 -9.47 7.85
C PHE A 149 2.78 -9.45 8.15
N VAL A 150 2.21 -8.26 8.27
CA VAL A 150 0.77 -8.06 8.50
C VAL A 150 0.17 -7.35 7.30
N HIS A 151 -0.95 -7.86 6.81
CA HIS A 151 -1.68 -7.32 5.68
C HIS A 151 -2.25 -5.93 6.01
N GLY A 152 -1.82 -4.90 5.28
CA GLY A 152 -2.14 -3.49 5.53
C GLY A 152 -3.61 -3.11 5.31
N VAL A 153 -4.39 -3.97 4.64
CA VAL A 153 -5.84 -3.79 4.42
C VAL A 153 -6.73 -4.63 5.35
N ASN A 154 -6.50 -5.95 5.47
CA ASN A 154 -7.43 -6.87 6.13
C ASN A 154 -6.91 -7.46 7.46
N ARG A 155 -5.76 -6.99 7.97
CA ARG A 155 -5.18 -7.36 9.28
C ARG A 155 -4.64 -8.79 9.40
N LYS A 156 -4.75 -9.62 8.37
CA LYS A 156 -4.23 -11.00 8.40
C LYS A 156 -2.71 -11.04 8.42
N LEU A 157 -2.14 -12.06 9.07
CA LEU A 157 -0.72 -12.38 9.00
C LEU A 157 -0.40 -13.02 7.65
N ALA A 158 0.63 -12.51 6.98
CA ALA A 158 1.18 -13.07 5.76
C ALA A 158 2.30 -14.05 6.11
N VAL A 159 2.12 -15.32 5.77
CA VAL A 159 3.05 -16.41 6.15
C VAL A 159 3.32 -17.36 4.99
N LEU A 160 4.48 -18.01 5.02
CA LEU A 160 4.79 -19.10 4.09
C LEU A 160 4.37 -20.46 4.67
N GLU A 161 3.48 -21.15 3.96
CA GLU A 161 3.09 -22.53 4.23
C GLU A 161 3.47 -23.39 3.02
N GLY A 162 4.49 -24.24 3.16
CA GLY A 162 4.95 -25.12 2.07
C GLY A 162 5.44 -24.35 0.83
N GLY A 163 6.12 -23.21 1.04
CA GLY A 163 6.60 -22.33 -0.03
C GLY A 163 5.52 -21.49 -0.71
N ARG A 164 4.28 -21.47 -0.19
CA ARG A 164 3.20 -20.62 -0.68
C ARG A 164 2.86 -19.53 0.33
N LEU A 165 2.64 -18.33 -0.17
CA LEU A 165 2.10 -17.23 0.61
C LEU A 165 0.64 -17.51 0.92
N VAL A 166 0.29 -17.41 2.21
CA VAL A 166 -1.08 -17.47 2.69
C VAL A 166 -1.34 -16.35 3.70
N PHE A 167 -2.59 -15.96 3.82
CA PHE A 167 -3.04 -14.95 4.79
C PHE A 167 -3.90 -15.61 5.86
N ARG A 168 -3.54 -15.44 7.13
CA ARG A 168 -4.20 -16.10 8.27
C ARG A 168 -4.49 -15.10 9.38
N ASP A 169 -5.64 -15.22 10.02
CA ASP A 169 -5.92 -14.51 11.27
C ASP A 169 -5.11 -15.08 12.44
N VAL A 170 -4.91 -16.41 12.43
CA VAL A 170 -4.16 -17.15 13.46
C VAL A 170 -3.17 -18.10 12.81
N VAL A 171 -1.92 -18.07 13.27
CA VAL A 171 -0.85 -18.95 12.80
C VAL A 171 -0.57 -20.01 13.86
N LYS A 172 -0.74 -21.29 13.50
CA LYS A 172 -0.60 -22.42 14.45
C LYS A 172 0.85 -22.74 14.83
N ARG A 173 1.82 -22.19 14.10
CA ARG A 173 3.25 -22.43 14.34
C ARG A 173 3.77 -21.49 15.43
N PRO A 174 4.75 -21.92 16.23
CA PRO A 174 5.39 -21.01 17.18
C PRO A 174 6.14 -19.89 16.44
N PRO A 175 6.28 -18.69 17.02
CA PRO A 175 6.84 -17.53 16.31
C PRO A 175 8.25 -17.76 15.75
N TRP A 176 9.10 -18.51 16.45
CA TRP A 176 10.45 -18.84 16.00
C TRP A 176 10.50 -19.75 14.76
N GLY A 177 9.42 -20.51 14.53
CA GLY A 177 9.26 -21.43 13.39
C GLY A 177 8.47 -20.82 12.23
N VAL A 178 8.06 -19.56 12.33
CA VAL A 178 7.51 -18.81 11.20
C VAL A 178 8.65 -18.37 10.30
N GLU A 179 8.55 -18.72 9.02
CA GLU A 179 9.50 -18.30 8.01
C GLU A 179 9.27 -16.83 7.64
N THR A 180 10.37 -16.06 7.59
CA THR A 180 10.36 -14.71 7.05
C THR A 180 10.07 -14.77 5.55
N LEU A 181 9.13 -13.95 5.07
CA LEU A 181 8.73 -13.93 3.66
C LEU A 181 9.93 -13.65 2.74
N VAL A 182 10.68 -12.60 3.05
CA VAL A 182 11.82 -12.12 2.26
C VAL A 182 12.88 -11.57 3.22
N ALA A 183 14.14 -11.93 3.00
CA ALA A 183 15.25 -11.38 3.78
C ALA A 183 15.36 -9.85 3.57
N PRO A 184 15.67 -9.04 4.60
CA PRO A 184 15.72 -7.58 4.48
C PRO A 184 16.62 -7.02 3.38
N ALA A 185 17.70 -7.74 3.05
CA ALA A 185 18.64 -7.38 1.99
C ALA A 185 18.07 -7.56 0.57
N LYS A 186 16.98 -8.31 0.41
CA LYS A 186 16.27 -8.52 -0.86
C LYS A 186 15.07 -7.60 -1.03
N ILE A 187 14.81 -6.72 -0.05
CA ILE A 187 13.76 -5.72 -0.11
C ILE A 187 14.39 -4.46 -0.70
N ASP A 188 13.95 -4.10 -1.91
CA ASP A 188 14.40 -2.86 -2.53
C ASP A 188 13.70 -1.68 -1.89
N ARG A 189 14.42 -0.60 -1.58
CA ARG A 189 13.90 0.53 -0.82
C ARG A 189 13.84 1.74 -1.72
N VAL A 190 12.62 2.12 -2.10
CA VAL A 190 12.38 3.20 -3.06
C VAL A 190 11.59 4.33 -2.43
N PRO A 191 11.83 5.59 -2.83
CA PRO A 191 10.92 6.67 -2.48
C PRO A 191 9.50 6.41 -2.98
N ALA A 192 8.49 6.82 -2.22
CA ALA A 192 7.09 6.53 -2.52
C ALA A 192 6.68 7.10 -3.90
N GLU A 193 7.19 8.28 -4.26
CA GLU A 193 6.96 8.96 -5.52
C GLU A 193 7.49 8.21 -6.75
N LYS A 194 8.34 7.19 -6.56
CA LYS A 194 8.83 6.35 -7.66
C LYS A 194 7.93 5.17 -7.97
N VAL A 195 6.96 4.86 -7.11
CA VAL A 195 5.97 3.80 -7.35
C VAL A 195 4.84 4.40 -8.17
N ARG A 196 4.69 3.95 -9.42
CA ARG A 196 3.71 4.48 -10.38
C ARG A 196 2.42 3.64 -10.42
N GLU A 197 2.53 2.40 -9.99
CA GLU A 197 1.47 1.42 -10.02
C GLU A 197 0.53 1.59 -8.82
N GLU A 198 -0.72 1.18 -8.99
CA GLU A 198 -1.74 1.31 -7.94
C GLU A 198 -1.32 0.56 -6.67
N ILE A 199 -1.33 1.25 -5.54
CA ILE A 199 -1.17 0.65 -4.22
C ILE A 199 -2.54 0.54 -3.58
N ARG A 200 -2.95 -0.66 -3.16
CA ARG A 200 -4.23 -0.82 -2.46
C ARG A 200 -4.27 0.07 -1.21
N PRO A 201 -5.40 0.75 -0.92
CA PRO A 201 -5.49 1.66 0.22
C PRO A 201 -5.15 0.97 1.55
N VAL A 202 -4.20 1.54 2.29
CA VAL A 202 -3.80 1.05 3.61
C VAL A 202 -4.90 1.40 4.62
N LYS A 203 -5.39 0.39 5.35
CA LYS A 203 -6.46 0.53 6.36
C LYS A 203 -6.01 0.24 7.79
N VAL A 204 -4.80 -0.29 7.94
CA VAL A 204 -4.21 -0.71 9.22
C VAL A 204 -2.99 0.16 9.47
N ALA A 205 -2.95 0.83 10.63
CA ALA A 205 -1.79 1.60 11.06
C ALA A 205 -0.64 0.67 11.51
N PRO A 206 0.63 1.11 11.48
CA PRO A 206 1.79 0.31 11.87
C PRO A 206 1.73 -0.11 13.34
N GLU A 207 1.25 0.75 14.24
CA GLU A 207 1.04 0.43 15.66
C GLU A 207 -0.03 -0.65 15.82
N GLN A 208 -1.12 -0.54 15.03
CA GLN A 208 -2.17 -1.56 15.00
C GLN A 208 -1.64 -2.89 14.45
N ALA A 209 -0.79 -2.85 13.42
CA ALA A 209 -0.16 -4.04 12.85
C ALA A 209 0.78 -4.73 13.85
N ALA A 210 1.59 -3.95 14.58
CA ALA A 210 2.43 -4.44 15.67
C ALA A 210 1.57 -5.05 16.80
N GLU A 211 0.46 -4.42 17.16
CA GLU A 211 -0.46 -4.93 18.17
C GLU A 211 -1.17 -6.22 17.73
N ILE A 212 -1.60 -6.31 16.47
CA ILE A 212 -2.13 -7.54 15.88
C ILE A 212 -1.12 -8.67 16.03
N LEU A 213 0.13 -8.42 15.67
CA LEU A 213 1.20 -9.41 15.76
C LEU A 213 1.45 -9.82 17.23
N ARG A 214 1.50 -8.87 18.15
CA ARG A 214 1.65 -9.13 19.59
C ARG A 214 0.53 -10.03 20.11
N ARG A 215 -0.73 -9.76 19.74
CA ARG A 215 -1.89 -10.56 20.17
C ARG A 215 -1.92 -11.94 19.53
N ALA A 216 -1.65 -12.03 18.23
CA ALA A 216 -1.75 -13.28 17.49
C ALA A 216 -0.60 -14.25 17.78
N MET A 217 0.60 -13.73 18.10
CA MET A 217 1.81 -14.54 18.21
C MET A 217 2.54 -14.42 19.56
N GLY A 218 2.12 -13.52 20.45
CA GLY A 218 2.78 -13.31 21.74
C GLY A 218 4.21 -12.78 21.64
N VAL A 219 4.61 -12.20 20.50
CA VAL A 219 5.95 -11.65 20.28
C VAL A 219 6.06 -10.21 20.75
N ARG A 220 7.29 -9.69 20.91
CA ARG A 220 7.55 -8.29 21.21
C ARG A 220 8.05 -7.56 19.95
N PRO A 221 7.18 -6.79 19.26
CA PRO A 221 7.58 -6.01 18.10
C PRO A 221 8.57 -4.91 18.46
N ASN A 222 9.39 -4.51 17.48
CA ASN A 222 10.13 -3.27 17.52
C ASN A 222 9.39 -2.21 16.66
N PRO A 223 8.54 -1.36 17.26
CA PRO A 223 7.72 -0.39 16.52
C PRO A 223 8.57 0.61 15.73
N ALA A 224 9.77 0.96 16.21
CA ALA A 224 10.66 1.92 15.55
C ALA A 224 11.28 1.39 14.23
N LYS A 225 11.10 0.09 13.92
CA LYS A 225 11.64 -0.54 12.71
C LYS A 225 10.55 -1.13 11.81
N VAL A 226 9.29 -0.78 12.07
CA VAL A 226 8.17 -1.20 11.20
C VAL A 226 8.32 -0.48 9.86
N GLU A 227 8.30 -1.24 8.77
CA GLU A 227 8.37 -0.70 7.41
C GLU A 227 7.19 -1.17 6.57
N LEU A 228 6.68 -0.30 5.71
CA LEU A 228 5.66 -0.65 4.73
C LEU A 228 6.34 -1.30 3.52
N CYS A 229 5.97 -2.55 3.26
CA CYS A 229 6.44 -3.29 2.11
C CYS A 229 5.31 -3.56 1.12
N LEU A 230 5.60 -3.47 -0.17
CA LEU A 230 4.67 -3.67 -1.26
C LEU A 230 4.87 -5.05 -1.88
N LEU A 231 3.87 -5.92 -1.75
CA LEU A 231 3.82 -7.21 -2.43
C LEU A 231 3.27 -6.99 -3.85
N PRO A 232 4.03 -7.30 -4.92
CA PRO A 232 3.52 -7.20 -6.29
C PRO A 232 2.38 -8.20 -6.50
N LEU A 233 1.30 -7.77 -7.14
CA LEU A 233 0.15 -8.60 -7.48
C LEU A 233 -0.19 -8.46 -8.96
N TRP A 234 -0.43 -9.60 -9.60
CA TRP A 234 -1.11 -9.67 -10.89
C TRP A 234 -2.56 -10.07 -10.65
N ARG A 235 -3.50 -9.27 -11.13
CA ARG A 235 -4.90 -9.64 -11.17
C ARG A 235 -5.27 -9.98 -12.60
N PHE A 236 -6.00 -11.09 -12.74
CA PHE A 236 -6.39 -11.65 -14.03
C PHE A 236 -7.90 -11.81 -14.06
N GLU A 237 -8.52 -11.20 -15.06
CA GLU A 237 -9.92 -11.43 -15.40
C GLU A 237 -10.07 -12.86 -15.93
N ILE A 238 -11.04 -13.61 -15.40
CA ILE A 238 -11.40 -14.92 -15.90
C ILE A 238 -12.73 -14.80 -16.62
N ARG A 239 -12.71 -15.10 -17.92
CA ARG A 239 -13.87 -15.03 -18.80
C ARG A 239 -14.41 -16.41 -19.07
N HIS A 240 -15.73 -16.51 -19.17
CA HIS A 240 -16.39 -17.74 -19.60
C HIS A 240 -16.61 -17.71 -21.12
N ARG A 241 -15.98 -18.64 -21.85
CA ARG A 241 -16.01 -18.76 -23.31
C ARG A 241 -17.43 -18.87 -23.86
N LEU A 242 -18.32 -19.58 -23.15
CA LEU A 242 -19.70 -19.86 -23.60
C LEU A 242 -20.76 -18.94 -22.99
N GLU A 243 -20.44 -18.18 -21.93
CA GLU A 243 -21.42 -17.35 -21.21
C GLU A 243 -20.81 -15.96 -21.03
N ARG A 244 -20.76 -15.19 -22.13
CA ARG A 244 -20.14 -13.86 -22.15
C ARG A 244 -20.82 -12.85 -21.21
N LEU A 245 -22.08 -13.08 -20.86
CA LEU A 245 -22.85 -12.24 -19.92
C LEU A 245 -22.58 -12.55 -18.45
N ARG A 246 -21.85 -13.63 -18.15
CA ARG A 246 -21.49 -13.97 -16.77
C ARG A 246 -20.51 -12.94 -16.23
N ARG A 247 -20.77 -12.45 -15.03
CA ARG A 247 -19.87 -11.48 -14.37
C ARG A 247 -18.44 -12.04 -14.33
N PRO A 248 -17.44 -11.26 -14.78
CA PRO A 248 -16.05 -11.68 -14.73
C PRO A 248 -15.65 -11.92 -13.29
N ARG A 249 -14.92 -13.02 -13.07
CA ARG A 249 -14.30 -13.33 -11.78
C ARG A 249 -12.81 -13.10 -11.90
N HIS A 250 -12.13 -12.77 -10.82
CA HIS A 250 -10.69 -12.56 -10.85
C HIS A 250 -9.93 -13.66 -10.12
N ILE A 251 -8.74 -13.96 -10.64
CA ILE A 251 -7.69 -14.67 -9.91
C ILE A 251 -6.56 -13.67 -9.68
N VAL A 252 -6.04 -13.65 -8.47
CA VAL A 252 -4.86 -12.87 -8.12
C VAL A 252 -3.69 -13.83 -8.01
N VAL A 253 -2.54 -13.46 -8.58
CA VAL A 253 -1.27 -14.17 -8.43
C VAL A 253 -0.28 -13.22 -7.77
N ASP A 254 0.29 -13.61 -6.62
CA ASP A 254 1.38 -12.78 -6.07
C ASP A 254 2.65 -12.92 -6.91
N GLY A 255 3.30 -11.79 -7.16
CA GLY A 255 4.47 -11.64 -8.00
C GLY A 255 5.77 -12.14 -7.34
N THR A 256 5.76 -12.52 -6.07
CA THR A 256 6.98 -12.89 -5.33
C THR A 256 7.15 -14.40 -5.19
N PHE A 257 6.07 -15.10 -4.88
CA PHE A 257 5.98 -16.53 -4.58
C PHE A 257 5.10 -17.28 -5.60
N GLY A 258 4.27 -16.58 -6.36
CA GLY A 258 3.42 -17.19 -7.39
C GLY A 258 2.23 -17.98 -6.80
N SER A 259 1.81 -17.62 -5.60
CA SER A 259 0.61 -18.14 -4.94
C SER A 259 -0.62 -17.48 -5.55
N THR A 260 -1.73 -18.22 -5.58
CA THR A 260 -2.97 -17.79 -6.21
C THR A 260 -4.05 -17.54 -5.17
N PHE A 261 -4.69 -16.39 -5.21
CA PHE A 261 -5.77 -15.99 -4.31
C PHE A 261 -7.05 -15.72 -5.08
N ARG A 262 -8.19 -15.77 -4.38
CA ARG A 262 -9.42 -15.15 -4.87
C ARG A 262 -9.44 -13.70 -4.39
N GLU A 263 -10.02 -12.81 -5.17
CA GLU A 263 -10.07 -11.38 -4.85
C GLU A 263 -10.73 -11.06 -3.49
N THR A 264 -11.60 -11.93 -2.98
CA THR A 264 -12.28 -11.80 -1.68
C THR A 264 -11.47 -12.35 -0.49
N SER A 265 -10.20 -12.75 -0.68
CA SER A 265 -9.40 -13.44 0.35
C SER A 265 -8.61 -12.50 1.24
#